data_AF-A0A5J5II79-F1
#
_entry.id   AF-A0A5J5II79-F1
#
_cell.length_a   1.000
_cell.length_b   1.000
_cell.length_c   1.000
_cell.angle_alpha   90.00
_cell.angle_beta   90.00
_cell.angle_gamma   90.00
#
_symmetry.space_group_name_H-M   'P 1'
#
loop_
_entity.id
_entity.type
_entity.pdbx_description
1 polymer ?
#
loop_
_entity_poly.entity_id
_entity_poly.type
_entity_poly.pdbx_seq_one_letter_code
_entity_poly.pdbx_strand_id
1 'polypeptide(L)'
;MQQKEIDFLYKNKIRNSLYIKILAHITSILVCGFFASFIIGIGLPDIMKMNFTHITLFNLLLALPLLGYVIVLFRENIGAIVMLLGGIALMIYHSYYRDIDMAFIFGLPFIICALLFFWHLRTAK
;
A
#
# COMPACT_ATOMS: atom_id res chain seq x y z
N MET A 1 10.95 -41.96 9.32
CA MET A 1 11.42 -41.16 8.16
C MET A 1 10.43 -40.04 7.83
N GLN A 2 9.12 -40.34 7.77
CA GLN A 2 8.06 -39.35 7.48
C GLN A 2 7.99 -38.14 8.42
N GLN A 3 8.25 -38.30 9.74
CA GLN A 3 8.18 -37.17 10.69
C GLN A 3 9.17 -36.04 10.37
N LYS A 4 10.41 -36.39 9.97
CA LYS A 4 11.45 -35.39 9.62
C LYS A 4 11.08 -34.59 8.38
N GLU A 5 10.34 -35.19 7.45
CA GLU A 5 9.91 -34.54 6.21
C GLU A 5 8.79 -33.52 6.49
N ILE A 6 7.84 -33.88 7.35
CA ILE A 6 6.76 -32.98 7.81
C ILE A 6 7.35 -31.77 8.55
N ASP A 7 8.30 -32.00 9.46
CA ASP A 7 8.95 -30.93 10.22
C ASP A 7 9.74 -29.97 9.32
N PHE A 8 10.41 -30.52 8.29
CA PHE A 8 11.14 -29.72 7.31
C PHE A 8 10.20 -28.83 6.48
N LEU A 9 9.08 -29.38 5.99
CA LEU A 9 8.09 -28.63 5.21
C LEU A 9 7.43 -27.53 6.03
N TYR A 10 7.09 -27.81 7.30
CA TYR A 10 6.50 -26.83 8.20
C TYR A 10 7.46 -25.67 8.48
N LYS A 11 8.73 -25.97 8.79
CA LYS A 11 9.77 -24.97 9.02
C LYS A 11 10.01 -24.10 7.79
N ASN A 12 9.97 -24.69 6.59
CA ASN A 12 10.12 -23.94 5.34
C ASN A 12 8.91 -23.03 5.05
N LYS A 13 7.69 -23.48 5.34
CA LYS A 13 6.46 -22.67 5.19
C LYS A 13 6.50 -21.42 6.08
N ILE A 14 6.86 -21.56 7.36
CA ILE A 14 6.98 -20.43 8.29
C ILE A 14 8.02 -19.42 7.78
N ARG A 15 9.19 -19.92 7.37
CA ARG A 15 10.27 -19.08 6.88
C ARG A 15 9.85 -18.26 5.65
N ASN A 16 9.16 -18.88 4.70
CA ASN A 16 8.67 -18.18 3.51
C ASN A 16 7.63 -17.10 3.87
N SER A 17 6.71 -17.39 4.81
CA SER A 17 5.74 -16.40 5.28
C SER A 17 6.39 -15.16 5.88
N LEU A 18 7.46 -15.34 6.67
CA LEU A 18 8.23 -14.24 7.25
C LEU A 18 8.91 -13.37 6.19
N TYR A 19 9.53 -13.98 5.17
CA TYR A 19 10.19 -13.21 4.10
C TYR A 19 9.20 -12.35 3.32
N ILE A 20 8.01 -12.87 3.00
CA ILE A 20 6.98 -12.12 2.30
C ILE A 20 6.48 -10.96 3.17
N LYS A 21 6.32 -11.17 4.48
CA LYS A 21 5.95 -10.09 5.42
C LYS A 21 6.97 -8.96 5.43
N ILE A 22 8.25 -9.29 5.59
CA ILE A 22 9.34 -8.31 5.60
C ILE A 22 9.37 -7.55 4.27
N LEU A 23 9.26 -8.27 3.15
CA LEU A 23 9.21 -7.66 1.82
C LEU A 23 8.04 -6.68 1.70
N ALA A 24 6.83 -7.09 2.10
CA ALA A 24 5.63 -6.24 2.06
C ALA A 24 5.86 -4.95 2.85
N HIS A 25 6.34 -5.04 4.09
CA HIS A 25 6.62 -3.85 4.90
C HIS A 25 7.69 -2.95 4.28
N ILE A 26 8.83 -3.49 3.83
CA ILE A 26 9.90 -2.68 3.21
C ILE A 26 9.37 -1.95 1.98
N THR A 27 8.66 -2.66 1.08
CA THR A 27 8.09 -2.05 -0.11
C THR A 27 7.08 -0.96 0.23
N SER A 28 6.22 -1.18 1.22
CA SER A 28 5.23 -0.18 1.62
C SER A 28 5.84 1.01 2.33
N ILE A 29 6.92 0.85 3.10
CA ILE A 29 7.65 1.99 3.69
C ILE A 29 8.23 2.86 2.57
N LEU A 30 8.86 2.26 1.56
CA LEU A 30 9.44 3.00 0.44
C LEU A 30 8.37 3.76 -0.35
N VAL A 31 7.26 3.09 -0.68
CA VAL A 31 6.13 3.67 -1.40
C VAL A 31 5.48 4.78 -0.58
N CYS A 32 5.15 4.51 0.69
CA CYS A 32 4.51 5.50 1.56
C CYS A 32 5.42 6.69 1.85
N GLY A 33 6.71 6.46 2.09
CA GLY A 33 7.69 7.51 2.30
C GLY A 33 7.82 8.43 1.09
N PHE A 34 7.88 7.86 -0.11
CA PHE A 34 7.91 8.61 -1.35
C PHE A 34 6.65 9.49 -1.50
N PHE A 35 5.45 8.93 -1.35
CA PHE A 35 4.22 9.70 -1.53
C PHE A 35 3.93 10.68 -0.38
N ALA A 36 4.32 10.35 0.86
CA ALA A 36 4.26 11.28 1.97
C ALA A 36 5.14 12.52 1.72
N SER A 37 6.33 12.32 1.12
CA SER A 37 7.20 13.43 0.71
C SER A 37 6.54 14.34 -0.33
N PHE A 38 5.71 13.77 -1.22
CA PHE A 38 4.95 14.51 -2.22
C PHE A 38 3.86 15.38 -1.59
N ILE A 39 3.12 14.83 -0.62
CA ILE A 39 2.12 15.59 0.16
C ILE A 39 2.79 16.75 0.89
N ILE A 40 3.96 16.53 1.49
CA ILE A 40 4.69 17.58 2.22
C ILE A 40 5.22 18.66 1.26
N GLY A 41 5.80 18.25 0.13
CA GLY A 41 6.44 19.16 -0.81
C GLY A 41 5.48 19.98 -1.66
N ILE A 42 4.40 19.36 -2.15
CA ILE A 42 3.46 19.98 -3.09
C ILE A 42 2.11 20.23 -2.44
N GLY A 43 1.64 19.33 -1.58
CA GLY A 43 0.29 19.40 -1.01
C GLY A 43 0.12 20.43 0.10
N LEU A 44 1.02 20.48 1.08
CA LEU A 44 0.93 21.43 2.20
C LEU A 44 0.92 22.90 1.77
N PRO A 45 1.81 23.36 0.86
CA PRO A 45 1.81 24.75 0.42
C PRO A 45 0.50 25.20 -0.25
N ASP A 46 -0.18 24.30 -0.97
CA ASP A 46 -1.41 24.63 -1.70
C ASP A 46 -2.61 24.76 -0.73
N ILE A 47 -2.67 23.89 0.29
CA ILE A 47 -3.67 23.96 1.36
C ILE A 47 -3.52 25.26 2.16
N MET A 48 -2.29 25.66 2.49
CA MET A 48 -2.03 26.90 3.24
C MET A 48 -2.46 28.17 2.49
N LYS A 49 -2.47 28.12 1.15
CA LYS A 49 -2.92 29.23 0.31
C LYS A 49 -4.45 29.28 0.13
N MET A 50 -5.21 28.37 0.76
CA MET A 50 -6.66 28.18 0.60
C MET A 50 -7.11 28.03 -0.86
N ASN A 51 -6.21 27.56 -1.72
CA ASN A 51 -6.54 27.22 -3.09
C ASN A 51 -7.14 25.81 -3.09
N PHE A 52 -8.47 25.73 -2.93
CA PHE A 52 -9.22 24.48 -3.05
C PHE A 52 -9.33 24.06 -4.53
N THR A 53 -8.19 23.72 -5.11
CA THR A 53 -8.09 23.18 -6.47
C THR A 53 -8.20 21.66 -6.45
N HIS A 54 -8.16 21.03 -7.64
CA HIS A 54 -8.08 19.59 -7.82
C HIS A 54 -6.98 18.92 -6.97
N ILE A 55 -5.90 19.65 -6.64
CA ILE A 55 -4.77 19.18 -5.84
C ILE A 55 -5.21 18.82 -4.41
N THR A 56 -6.16 19.55 -3.82
CA THR A 56 -6.63 19.26 -2.45
C THR A 56 -7.35 17.91 -2.39
N LEU A 57 -8.23 17.63 -3.36
CA LEU A 57 -8.93 16.35 -3.44
C LEU A 57 -7.95 15.21 -3.71
N PHE A 58 -6.98 15.42 -4.61
CA PHE A 58 -5.91 14.46 -4.86
C PHE A 58 -5.12 14.12 -3.58
N ASN A 59 -4.71 15.12 -2.80
CA ASN A 59 -3.97 14.91 -1.55
C ASN A 59 -4.79 14.11 -0.53
N LEU A 60 -6.09 14.40 -0.41
CA LEU A 60 -6.98 13.64 0.47
C LEU A 60 -7.09 12.18 0.02
N LEU A 61 -7.21 11.94 -1.29
CA LEU A 61 -7.25 10.60 -1.86
C LEU A 61 -5.92 9.86 -1.67
N LEU A 62 -4.79 10.56 -1.78
CA LEU A 62 -3.45 10.02 -1.57
C LEU A 62 -3.18 9.70 -0.09
N ALA A 63 -3.79 10.44 0.84
CA ALA A 63 -3.72 10.15 2.27
C ALA A 63 -4.42 8.83 2.64
N LEU A 64 -5.45 8.41 1.89
CA LEU A 64 -6.20 7.19 2.18
C LEU A 64 -5.33 5.91 2.16
N PRO A 65 -4.56 5.61 1.09
CA PRO A 65 -3.68 4.44 1.12
C PRO A 65 -2.51 4.56 2.12
N LEU A 66 -2.04 5.78 2.42
CA LEU A 66 -1.06 6.00 3.49
C LEU A 66 -1.62 5.62 4.86
N LEU A 67 -2.87 6.02 5.16
CA LEU A 67 -3.58 5.58 6.36
C LEU A 67 -3.78 4.07 6.36
N GLY A 68 -4.05 3.47 5.19
CA GLY A 68 -4.10 2.02 5.02
C GLY A 68 -2.82 1.35 5.53
N TYR A 69 -1.64 1.86 5.16
CA TYR A 69 -0.37 1.35 5.65
C TYR A 69 -0.20 1.52 7.18
N VAL A 70 -0.60 2.67 7.75
CA VAL A 70 -0.57 2.86 9.22
C VAL A 70 -1.46 1.83 9.92
N ILE A 71 -2.65 1.55 9.37
CA ILE A 71 -3.58 0.55 9.91
C ILE A 71 -2.99 -0.85 9.79
N VAL A 72 -2.25 -1.17 8.72
CA VAL A 72 -1.60 -2.49 8.55
C VAL A 72 -0.71 -2.84 9.73
N LEU A 73 -0.02 -1.86 10.33
CA LEU A 73 0.86 -2.08 11.49
C LEU A 73 0.13 -2.66 12.70
N PHE A 74 -1.18 -2.42 12.82
CA PHE A 74 -2.02 -2.92 13.93
C PHE A 74 -2.96 -4.05 13.50
N ARG A 75 -3.48 -3.97 12.26
CA ARG A 75 -4.46 -4.91 11.69
C ARG A 75 -4.20 -5.09 10.20
N GLU A 76 -3.31 -6.03 9.88
CA GLU A 76 -2.85 -6.32 8.50
C GLU A 76 -3.99 -6.47 7.50
N ASN A 77 -5.03 -7.27 7.80
CA ASN A 77 -6.18 -7.48 6.91
C ASN A 77 -6.89 -6.17 6.54
N ILE A 78 -7.25 -5.37 7.55
CA ILE A 78 -8.04 -4.15 7.35
C ILE A 78 -7.19 -3.10 6.65
N GLY A 79 -5.94 -2.93 7.09
CA GLY A 79 -5.03 -1.97 6.48
C GLY A 79 -4.74 -2.28 5.01
N ALA A 80 -4.57 -3.57 4.66
CA ALA A 80 -4.38 -3.99 3.27
C ALA A 80 -5.60 -3.68 2.41
N ILE A 81 -6.82 -3.86 2.93
CA ILE A 81 -8.06 -3.49 2.23
C ILE A 81 -8.12 -1.98 2.02
N VAL A 82 -7.86 -1.18 3.06
CA VAL A 82 -7.88 0.30 2.95
C VAL A 82 -6.85 0.79 1.95
N MET A 83 -5.64 0.22 1.97
CA MET A 83 -4.57 0.55 1.03
C MET A 83 -4.93 0.16 -0.40
N LEU A 84 -5.55 -1.00 -0.61
CA LEU A 84 -6.05 -1.42 -1.92
C LEU A 84 -7.11 -0.47 -2.46
N LEU A 85 -8.13 -0.17 -1.64
CA LEU A 85 -9.22 0.73 -2.02
C LEU A 85 -8.70 2.14 -2.30
N GLY A 86 -7.73 2.63 -1.52
CA GLY A 86 -7.06 3.90 -1.77
C GLY A 86 -6.30 3.92 -3.10
N GLY A 87 -5.55 2.86 -3.40
CA GLY A 87 -4.86 2.73 -4.70
C GLY A 87 -5.83 2.68 -5.89
N ILE A 88 -6.92 1.92 -5.78
CA ILE A 88 -7.97 1.85 -6.81
C ILE A 88 -8.66 3.21 -6.97
N ALA A 89 -8.98 3.90 -5.87
CA ALA A 89 -9.59 5.22 -5.92
C ALA A 89 -8.69 6.24 -6.63
N LEU A 90 -7.37 6.22 -6.37
CA LEU A 90 -6.40 7.04 -7.09
C LEU A 90 -6.37 6.72 -8.60
N MET A 91 -6.41 5.45 -8.98
CA MET A 91 -6.46 5.06 -10.39
C MET A 91 -7.72 5.61 -11.07
N ILE A 92 -8.89 5.43 -10.45
CA ILE A 92 -10.17 5.92 -10.97
C ILE A 92 -10.15 7.45 -11.10
N TYR A 93 -9.65 8.13 -10.07
CA TYR A 93 -9.54 9.59 -10.05
C TYR A 93 -8.73 10.10 -11.24
N HIS A 94 -7.49 9.64 -11.44
CA HIS A 94 -6.67 10.10 -12.56
C HIS A 94 -7.19 9.65 -13.92
N SER A 95 -7.78 8.46 -14.01
CA SER A 95 -8.42 7.99 -15.25
C SER A 95 -9.60 8.87 -15.66
N TYR A 96 -10.37 9.39 -14.69
CA TYR A 96 -11.47 10.34 -14.95
C TYR A 96 -10.98 11.64 -15.59
N TYR A 97 -9.82 12.14 -15.16
CA TYR A 97 -9.17 13.32 -15.75
C TYR A 97 -8.35 13.02 -17.01
N ARG A 98 -8.42 11.78 -17.54
CA ARG A 98 -7.69 11.29 -18.72
C ARG A 98 -6.16 11.23 -18.56
N ASP A 99 -5.68 11.22 -17.32
CA ASP A 99 -4.25 11.09 -17.00
C ASP A 99 -3.90 9.64 -16.64
N ILE A 100 -3.99 8.75 -17.64
CA ILE A 100 -3.80 7.30 -17.42
C ILE A 100 -2.42 6.98 -16.86
N ASP A 101 -1.37 7.68 -17.31
CA ASP A 101 -0.01 7.49 -16.80
C ASP A 101 0.07 7.78 -15.29
N MET A 102 -0.58 8.86 -14.85
CA MET A 102 -0.64 9.23 -13.44
C MET A 102 -1.47 8.22 -12.63
N ALA A 103 -2.54 7.67 -13.19
CA ALA A 103 -3.31 6.60 -12.54
C ALA A 103 -2.40 5.44 -12.15
N PHE A 104 -1.53 4.99 -13.06
CA PHE A 104 -0.58 3.92 -12.78
C PHE A 104 0.52 4.35 -11.82
N ILE A 105 1.12 5.52 -12.01
CA ILE A 105 2.21 6.02 -11.15
C ILE A 105 1.74 6.14 -9.69
N PHE A 106 0.57 6.72 -9.44
CA PHE A 106 0.07 6.95 -8.08
C PHE A 106 -0.69 5.76 -7.49
N GLY A 107 -1.44 5.00 -8.29
CA GLY A 107 -2.29 3.92 -7.78
C GLY A 107 -1.62 2.56 -7.70
N LEU A 108 -0.87 2.18 -8.74
CA LEU A 108 -0.31 0.83 -8.88
C LEU A 108 0.64 0.44 -7.72
N PRO A 109 1.56 1.31 -7.25
CA PRO A 109 2.47 0.95 -6.15
C PRO A 109 1.74 0.55 -4.87
N PHE A 110 0.64 1.23 -4.52
CA PHE A 110 -0.17 0.89 -3.34
C PHE A 110 -0.95 -0.43 -3.53
N ILE A 111 -1.46 -0.68 -4.74
CA ILE A 111 -2.12 -1.95 -5.07
C ILE A 111 -1.13 -3.11 -4.93
N ILE A 112 0.09 -2.98 -5.45
CA ILE A 112 1.14 -4.00 -5.32
C ILE A 112 1.46 -4.25 -3.84
N CYS A 113 1.61 -3.18 -3.04
CA CYS A 113 1.81 -3.29 -1.61
C CYS A 113 0.68 -4.06 -0.91
N ALA A 114 -0.57 -3.74 -1.20
CA ALA A 114 -1.73 -4.44 -0.62
C ALA A 114 -1.76 -5.92 -1.03
N LEU A 115 -1.46 -6.24 -2.28
CA LEU A 115 -1.38 -7.61 -2.77
C LEU A 115 -0.28 -8.43 -2.07
N LEU A 116 0.87 -7.82 -1.76
CA LEU A 116 1.92 -8.47 -0.98
C LEU A 116 1.45 -8.83 0.44
N PHE A 117 0.69 -7.94 1.10
CA PHE A 117 0.08 -8.26 2.39
C PHE A 117 -0.95 -9.39 2.28
N PHE A 118 -1.81 -9.38 1.26
CA PHE A 118 -2.76 -10.48 1.04
C PHE A 118 -2.06 -11.81 0.77
N TRP A 119 -0.94 -11.80 0.05
CA TRP A 119 -0.14 -13.00 -0.16
C TRP A 119 0.42 -13.52 1.16
N HIS A 120 1.04 -12.65 1.97
CA HIS A 120 1.51 -13.02 3.30
C HIS A 120 0.39 -13.66 4.15
N LEU A 121 -0.77 -13.01 4.22
CA LEU A 121 -1.92 -13.47 5.00
C LEU A 121 -2.47 -14.82 4.52
N ARG A 122 -2.39 -15.10 3.22
CA ARG A 122 -2.77 -16.39 2.65
C ARG A 122 -1.76 -17.49 3.00
N THR A 123 -0.47 -17.19 3.02
CA THR A 123 0.59 -18.16 3.35
C THR A 123 0.67 -18.44 4.85
N ALA A 124 0.24 -17.50 5.69
CA ALA A 124 0.20 -17.64 7.15
C ALA A 124 -0.94 -18.54 7.65
N LYS A 125 -2.01 -18.73 6.86
CA LYS A 125 -3.08 -19.72 7.12
C LYS A 125 -2.65 -21.12 6.72
#